data_AF-U6MZI5-F1
#
_entry.id   AF-U6MZI5-F1
#
_cell.length_a   1.000
_cell.length_b   1.000
_cell.length_c   1.000
_cell.angle_alpha   90.00
_cell.angle_beta   90.00
_cell.angle_gamma   90.00
#
_symmetry.space_group_name_H-M   'P 1'
#
loop_
_entity.id
_entity.type
_entity.pdbx_description
1 polymer ?
#
loop_
_entity_poly.entity_id
_entity_poly.type
_entity_poly.pdbx_seq_one_letter_code
_entity_poly.pdbx_strand_id
1 'polypeptide(L)'
;MQASHSIQADEEEGEEAVAAAAAAELQQHSALHSKKTLAAKRRLKKQRQRIQKRLVRKQQRIEEQQSQLGSAASAAILDLIYDPYSLAEKLFSRVRQQRESFSTRLVFVNLLARLAGHHRLLLSPFYNYLSLYLSPTQRLSPQLLAAAATAAHAAVPAAELLPLLKTIADNFVTETRGEEAITLGLNAVNPKP
;
A
#
# COMPACT_ATOMS: atom_id res chain seq x y z
N MET A 1 -15.84 -9.56 -11.35
CA MET A 1 -14.84 -10.25 -12.18
C MET A 1 -14.34 -9.40 -13.36
N GLN A 2 -15.13 -8.47 -13.91
CA GLN A 2 -14.68 -7.61 -15.02
C GLN A 2 -13.68 -6.50 -14.61
N ALA A 3 -13.84 -5.88 -13.44
CA ALA A 3 -12.97 -4.78 -12.98
C ALA A 3 -11.54 -5.21 -12.57
N SER A 4 -11.38 -6.46 -12.12
CA SER A 4 -10.07 -7.05 -11.84
C SER A 4 -9.30 -7.39 -13.12
N HIS A 5 -10.02 -7.66 -14.21
CA HIS A 5 -9.44 -7.97 -15.51
C HIS A 5 -9.02 -6.70 -16.27
N SER A 6 -9.73 -5.58 -16.08
CA SER A 6 -9.36 -4.29 -16.66
C SER A 6 -8.08 -3.69 -16.05
N ILE A 7 -7.89 -3.84 -14.73
CA ILE A 7 -6.67 -3.33 -14.06
C ILE A 7 -5.44 -4.16 -14.46
N GLN A 8 -5.59 -5.48 -14.59
CA GLN A 8 -4.50 -6.35 -15.09
C GLN A 8 -4.18 -6.09 -16.56
N ALA A 9 -5.19 -5.77 -17.39
CA ALA A 9 -4.98 -5.43 -18.79
C ALA A 9 -4.24 -4.08 -18.96
N ASP A 10 -4.56 -3.08 -18.14
CA ASP A 10 -3.87 -1.77 -18.16
C ASP A 10 -2.41 -1.86 -17.66
N GLU A 11 -2.13 -2.77 -16.71
CA GLU A 11 -0.76 -3.06 -16.24
C GLU A 11 0.07 -3.79 -17.31
N GLU A 12 -0.51 -4.79 -18.00
CA GLU A 12 0.17 -5.50 -19.10
C GLU A 12 0.39 -4.62 -20.34
N GLU A 13 -0.58 -3.77 -20.72
CA GLU A 13 -0.41 -2.81 -21.84
C GLU A 13 0.68 -1.77 -21.56
N GLY A 14 0.79 -1.31 -20.31
CA GLY A 14 1.82 -0.36 -19.89
C GLY A 14 3.23 -0.95 -19.93
N GLU A 15 3.39 -2.21 -19.49
CA GLU A 15 4.66 -2.92 -19.58
C GLU A 15 5.04 -3.25 -21.02
N GLU A 16 4.09 -3.69 -21.85
CA GLU A 16 4.33 -3.95 -23.28
C GLU A 16 4.66 -2.67 -24.05
N ALA A 17 3.97 -1.55 -23.82
CA ALA A 17 4.24 -0.29 -24.51
C ALA A 17 5.64 0.27 -24.16
N VAL A 18 6.07 0.14 -22.90
CA VAL A 18 7.39 0.60 -22.48
C VAL A 18 8.50 -0.37 -22.94
N ALA A 19 8.24 -1.69 -22.93
CA ALA A 19 9.15 -2.68 -23.49
C ALA A 19 9.29 -2.54 -25.02
N ALA A 20 8.19 -2.25 -25.72
CA ALA A 20 8.18 -1.99 -27.17
C ALA A 20 8.91 -0.69 -27.52
N ALA A 21 8.70 0.39 -26.75
CA ALA A 21 9.45 1.64 -26.93
C ALA A 21 10.95 1.46 -26.64
N ALA A 22 11.30 0.69 -25.61
CA ALA A 22 12.67 0.34 -25.29
C ALA A 22 13.32 -0.53 -26.37
N ALA A 23 12.59 -1.51 -26.91
CA ALA A 23 13.05 -2.36 -28.01
C ALA A 23 13.23 -1.55 -29.30
N ALA A 24 12.31 -0.61 -29.60
CA ALA A 24 12.38 0.27 -30.75
C ALA A 24 13.59 1.22 -30.68
N GLU A 25 13.85 1.87 -29.52
CA GLU A 25 15.04 2.71 -29.35
C GLU A 25 16.35 1.90 -29.45
N LEU A 26 16.36 0.67 -28.94
CA LEU A 26 17.53 -0.22 -29.00
C LEU A 26 17.80 -0.72 -30.42
N GLN A 27 16.74 -0.99 -31.19
CA GLN A 27 16.81 -1.42 -32.58
C GLN A 27 17.27 -0.28 -33.50
N GLN A 28 16.69 0.92 -33.36
CA GLN A 28 17.05 2.10 -34.15
C GLN A 28 18.53 2.49 -34.02
N HIS A 29 19.09 2.43 -32.81
CA HIS A 29 20.51 2.73 -32.59
C HIS A 29 21.47 1.58 -32.96
N SER A 30 20.97 0.34 -33.05
CA SER A 30 21.78 -0.81 -33.48
C SER A 30 21.96 -0.90 -34.99
N ALA A 31 21.05 -0.31 -35.76
CA ALA A 31 21.08 -0.30 -37.23
C ALA A 31 22.18 0.61 -37.83
N LEU A 32 22.77 1.52 -37.04
CA LEU A 32 23.65 2.57 -37.56
C LEU A 32 25.16 2.23 -37.60
N HIS A 33 25.62 1.11 -37.02
CA HIS A 33 27.06 0.81 -36.95
C HIS A 33 27.43 -0.65 -37.20
N SER A 34 27.62 -0.99 -38.48
CA SER A 34 28.29 -2.20 -38.94
C SER A 34 29.82 -2.01 -38.95
N LYS A 35 30.50 -2.33 -37.85
CA LYS A 35 31.96 -2.67 -37.83
C LYS A 35 32.31 -3.40 -36.52
N LYS A 36 32.65 -4.69 -36.64
CA LYS A 36 32.81 -5.67 -35.55
C LYS A 36 34.14 -5.51 -34.80
N THR A 37 34.35 -4.40 -34.08
CA THR A 37 35.52 -4.23 -33.18
C THR A 37 35.16 -4.46 -31.71
N LEU A 38 36.10 -5.01 -30.93
CA LEU A 38 35.90 -5.34 -29.50
C LEU A 38 35.63 -4.09 -28.64
N ALA A 39 36.19 -2.95 -29.04
CA ALA A 39 35.92 -1.63 -28.46
C ALA A 39 34.49 -1.13 -28.74
N ALA A 40 33.95 -1.35 -29.95
CA ALA A 40 32.57 -0.99 -30.28
C ALA A 40 31.55 -1.81 -29.47
N LYS A 41 31.80 -3.12 -29.27
CA LYS A 41 30.97 -3.98 -28.40
C LYS A 41 30.93 -3.48 -26.94
N ARG A 42 32.07 -3.05 -26.39
CA ARG A 42 32.14 -2.47 -25.04
C ARG A 42 31.35 -1.16 -24.91
N ARG A 43 31.40 -0.29 -25.94
CA ARG A 43 30.62 0.96 -25.99
C ARG A 43 29.11 0.68 -26.06
N LEU A 44 28.68 -0.27 -26.90
CA LEU A 44 27.28 -0.70 -27.01
C LEU A 44 26.75 -1.25 -25.68
N LYS A 45 27.53 -2.09 -24.98
CA LYS A 45 27.14 -2.63 -23.66
C LYS A 45 26.94 -1.52 -22.62
N LYS A 46 27.86 -0.54 -22.55
CA LYS A 46 27.73 0.62 -21.67
C LYS A 46 26.52 1.49 -22.01
N GLN A 47 26.21 1.66 -23.31
CA GLN A 47 25.06 2.43 -23.77
C GLN A 47 23.74 1.73 -23.42
N ARG A 48 23.63 0.42 -23.68
CA ARG A 48 22.47 -0.40 -23.28
C ARG A 48 22.22 -0.34 -21.77
N GLN A 49 23.28 -0.45 -20.95
CA GLN A 49 23.16 -0.31 -19.49
C GLN A 49 22.68 1.08 -19.06
N ARG A 50 23.09 2.14 -19.76
CA ARG A 50 22.62 3.52 -19.47
C ARG A 50 21.14 3.70 -19.83
N ILE A 51 20.70 3.14 -20.95
CA ILE A 51 19.29 3.18 -21.38
C ILE A 51 18.41 2.39 -20.41
N GLN A 52 18.81 1.16 -20.07
CA GLN A 52 18.11 0.33 -19.07
C GLN A 52 17.95 1.06 -17.73
N LYS A 53 19.01 1.69 -17.21
CA LYS A 53 18.93 2.47 -15.96
C LYS A 53 17.98 3.68 -16.05
N ARG A 54 17.84 4.30 -17.23
CA ARG A 54 16.90 5.41 -17.43
C ARG A 54 15.46 4.93 -17.49
N LEU A 55 15.21 3.79 -18.12
CA LEU A 55 13.89 3.17 -18.20
C LEU A 55 13.39 2.76 -16.82
N VAL A 56 14.21 2.05 -16.04
CA VAL A 56 13.87 1.66 -14.65
C VAL A 56 13.53 2.88 -13.79
N ARG A 57 14.31 3.96 -13.88
CA ARG A 57 14.04 5.20 -13.14
C ARG A 57 12.75 5.90 -13.60
N LYS A 58 12.38 5.76 -14.87
CA LYS A 58 11.14 6.34 -15.41
C LYS A 58 9.93 5.52 -14.95
N GLN A 59 10.04 4.19 -14.93
CA GLN A 59 9.02 3.29 -14.38
C GLN A 59 8.77 3.56 -12.89
N GLN A 60 9.84 3.63 -12.07
CA GLN A 60 9.73 3.96 -10.65
C GLN A 60 8.99 5.28 -10.41
N ARG A 61 9.27 6.32 -11.21
CA ARG A 61 8.57 7.62 -11.10
C ARG A 61 7.10 7.55 -11.50
N ILE A 62 6.74 6.71 -12.47
CA ILE A 62 5.35 6.55 -12.92
C ILE A 62 4.55 5.80 -11.84
N GLU A 63 5.11 4.74 -11.26
CA GLU A 63 4.52 4.02 -10.12
C GLU A 63 4.35 4.92 -8.89
N GLU A 64 5.37 5.73 -8.57
CA GLU A 64 5.31 6.74 -7.51
C GLU A 64 4.22 7.79 -7.78
N GLN A 65 4.07 8.25 -9.02
CA GLN A 65 3.03 9.21 -9.39
C GLN A 65 1.64 8.58 -9.38
N GLN A 66 1.47 7.35 -9.86
CA GLN A 66 0.18 6.66 -9.85
C GLN A 66 -0.29 6.36 -8.42
N SER A 67 0.62 5.95 -7.54
CA SER A 67 0.32 5.75 -6.12
C SER A 67 -0.06 7.05 -5.41
N GLN A 68 0.61 8.16 -5.74
CA GLN A 68 0.27 9.49 -5.22
C GLN A 68 -1.07 10.02 -5.76
N LEU A 69 -1.33 9.86 -7.06
CA LEU A 69 -2.57 10.28 -7.71
C LEU A 69 -3.78 9.48 -7.19
N GLY A 70 -3.64 8.16 -7.02
CA GLY A 70 -4.68 7.32 -6.43
C GLY A 70 -4.99 7.69 -4.97
N SER A 71 -3.97 8.05 -4.19
CA SER A 71 -4.13 8.52 -2.81
C SER A 71 -4.84 9.89 -2.75
N ALA A 72 -4.41 10.84 -3.58
CA ALA A 72 -5.00 12.18 -3.65
C ALA A 72 -6.45 12.16 -4.15
N ALA A 73 -6.74 11.36 -5.17
CA ALA A 73 -8.11 11.16 -5.65
C ALA A 73 -8.99 10.50 -4.59
N SER A 74 -8.46 9.53 -3.85
CA SER A 74 -9.18 8.89 -2.74
C SER A 74 -9.50 9.90 -1.62
N ALA A 75 -8.55 10.78 -1.27
CA ALA A 75 -8.77 11.82 -0.26
C ALA A 75 -9.85 12.82 -0.68
N ALA A 76 -9.82 13.27 -1.95
CA ALA A 76 -10.84 14.17 -2.49
C ALA A 76 -12.26 13.56 -2.46
N ILE A 77 -12.38 12.24 -2.65
CA ILE A 77 -13.66 11.54 -2.51
C ILE A 77 -14.13 11.53 -1.04
N LEU A 78 -13.21 11.34 -0.09
CA LEU A 78 -13.54 11.35 1.33
C LEU A 78 -14.02 12.73 1.80
N ASP A 79 -13.48 13.82 1.24
CA ASP A 79 -13.90 15.19 1.52
C ASP A 79 -15.35 15.47 1.09
N LEU A 80 -15.84 14.79 0.07
CA LEU A 80 -17.20 14.97 -0.46
C LEU A 80 -18.29 14.29 0.40
N ILE A 81 -17.91 13.53 1.42
CA ILE A 81 -18.86 12.81 2.28
C ILE A 81 -19.55 13.81 3.22
N TYR A 82 -20.88 13.90 3.12
CA TYR A 82 -21.69 14.83 3.92
C TYR A 82 -21.70 14.53 5.43
N ASP A 83 -21.79 13.25 5.81
CA ASP A 83 -21.76 12.81 7.21
C ASP A 83 -20.82 11.60 7.36
N PRO A 84 -19.52 11.85 7.63
CA PRO A 84 -18.52 10.79 7.75
C PRO A 84 -18.75 9.95 9.02
N TYR A 85 -19.27 10.53 10.09
CA TYR A 85 -19.48 9.83 11.36
C TYR A 85 -20.59 8.77 11.25
N SER A 86 -21.77 9.14 10.74
CA SER A 86 -22.88 8.19 10.57
C SER A 86 -22.52 7.06 9.59
N LEU A 87 -21.75 7.37 8.55
CA LEU A 87 -21.24 6.36 7.62
C LEU A 87 -20.32 5.37 8.34
N ALA A 88 -19.38 5.86 9.14
CA ALA A 88 -18.45 5.02 9.88
C ALA A 88 -19.18 4.09 10.88
N GLU A 89 -20.16 4.59 11.62
CA GLU A 89 -20.93 3.76 12.55
C GLU A 89 -21.73 2.65 11.86
N LYS A 90 -22.41 2.99 10.75
CA LYS A 90 -23.16 2.02 9.95
C LYS A 90 -22.24 0.95 9.36
N LEU A 91 -21.07 1.37 8.87
CA LEU A 91 -20.09 0.46 8.29
C LEU A 91 -19.48 -0.45 9.37
N PHE A 92 -19.11 0.11 10.52
CA PHE A 92 -18.59 -0.66 11.65
C PHE A 92 -19.61 -1.66 12.20
N SER A 93 -20.89 -1.28 12.26
CA SER A 93 -21.98 -2.19 12.62
C SER A 93 -22.08 -3.40 11.68
N ARG A 94 -21.87 -3.20 10.38
CA ARG A 94 -21.81 -4.32 9.40
C ARG A 94 -20.58 -5.20 9.62
N VAL A 95 -19.41 -4.61 9.88
CA VAL A 95 -18.19 -5.36 10.19
C VAL A 95 -18.37 -6.23 11.43
N ARG A 96 -19.01 -5.70 12.48
CA ARG A 96 -19.29 -6.45 13.72
C ARG A 96 -20.23 -7.64 13.53
N GLN A 97 -21.11 -7.62 12.53
CA GLN A 97 -22.01 -8.75 12.25
C GLN A 97 -21.29 -9.97 11.65
N GLN A 98 -20.02 -9.83 11.22
CA GLN A 98 -19.16 -10.94 10.74
C GLN A 98 -19.78 -11.84 9.65
N ARG A 99 -20.72 -11.31 8.84
CA ARG A 99 -21.39 -12.07 7.77
C ARG A 99 -20.48 -12.40 6.58
N GLU A 100 -19.54 -11.51 6.29
CA GLU A 100 -18.64 -11.58 5.13
C GLU A 100 -17.33 -12.30 5.44
N SER A 101 -16.56 -12.70 4.42
CA SER A 101 -15.21 -13.24 4.59
C SER A 101 -14.25 -12.25 5.27
N PHE A 102 -13.21 -12.74 5.96
CA PHE A 102 -12.24 -11.86 6.64
C PHE A 102 -11.56 -10.88 5.69
N SER A 103 -11.21 -11.30 4.46
CA SER A 103 -10.61 -10.42 3.45
C SER A 103 -11.53 -9.24 3.10
N THR A 104 -12.83 -9.50 2.90
CA THR A 104 -13.81 -8.44 2.64
C THR A 104 -13.97 -7.52 3.85
N ARG A 105 -14.01 -8.08 5.06
CA ARG A 105 -14.08 -7.29 6.30
C ARG A 105 -12.87 -6.39 6.45
N LEU A 106 -11.69 -6.86 6.07
CA LEU A 106 -10.46 -6.07 6.13
C LEU A 106 -10.47 -4.88 5.17
N VAL A 107 -11.12 -4.99 4.01
CA VAL A 107 -11.34 -3.84 3.12
C VAL A 107 -12.20 -2.78 3.81
N PHE A 108 -13.28 -3.19 4.48
CA PHE A 108 -14.11 -2.25 5.25
C PHE A 108 -13.35 -1.64 6.43
N VAL A 109 -12.52 -2.41 7.14
CA VAL A 109 -11.66 -1.90 8.22
C VAL A 109 -10.63 -0.89 7.71
N ASN A 110 -10.02 -1.13 6.55
CA ASN A 110 -9.11 -0.17 5.93
C ASN A 110 -9.83 1.13 5.52
N LEU A 111 -11.05 1.04 4.99
CA LEU A 111 -11.87 2.21 4.68
C LEU A 111 -12.22 3.00 5.96
N LEU A 112 -12.64 2.30 7.01
CA LEU A 112 -12.92 2.90 8.32
C LEU A 112 -11.70 3.62 8.89
N ALA A 113 -10.51 3.00 8.81
CA ALA A 113 -9.27 3.58 9.30
C ALA A 113 -8.91 4.87 8.54
N ARG A 114 -9.00 4.86 7.21
CA ARG A 114 -8.76 6.06 6.38
C ARG A 114 -9.74 7.17 6.70
N LEU A 115 -11.02 6.83 6.85
CA LEU A 115 -12.07 7.79 7.16
C LEU A 115 -11.90 8.38 8.57
N ALA A 116 -11.54 7.56 9.56
CA ALA A 116 -11.25 8.00 10.92
C ALA A 116 -10.03 8.93 10.99
N GLY A 117 -8.94 8.59 10.28
CA GLY A 117 -7.73 9.43 10.22
C GLY A 117 -7.96 10.76 9.49
N HIS A 118 -8.67 10.74 8.36
CA HIS A 118 -8.93 11.92 7.53
C HIS A 118 -9.89 12.91 8.19
N HIS A 119 -11.04 12.43 8.67
CA HIS A 119 -12.08 13.25 9.32
C HIS A 119 -11.90 13.38 10.83
N ARG A 120 -10.80 12.85 11.40
CA ARG A 120 -10.50 12.84 12.85
C ARG A 120 -11.68 12.34 13.71
N LEU A 121 -12.25 11.20 13.32
CA LEU A 121 -13.42 10.64 13.99
C LEU A 121 -13.04 9.80 15.22
N LEU A 122 -13.77 10.01 16.31
CA LEU A 122 -13.67 9.20 17.52
C LEU A 122 -14.58 7.97 17.43
N LEU A 123 -13.97 6.81 17.15
CA LEU A 123 -14.64 5.51 17.10
C LEU A 123 -14.04 4.58 18.16
N SER A 124 -14.29 4.84 19.45
CA SER A 124 -13.77 4.03 20.57
C SER A 124 -13.94 2.50 20.41
N PRO A 125 -15.11 1.95 19.99
CA PRO A 125 -15.25 0.50 19.88
C PRO A 125 -14.44 -0.11 18.72
N PHE A 126 -13.97 0.71 17.78
CA PHE A 126 -13.11 0.26 16.68
C PHE A 126 -11.72 -0.15 17.18
N TYR A 127 -11.12 0.60 18.09
CA TYR A 127 -9.80 0.26 18.65
C TYR A 127 -9.83 -1.04 19.44
N ASN A 128 -10.89 -1.25 20.24
CA ASN A 128 -11.12 -2.52 20.94
C ASN A 128 -11.35 -3.69 19.97
N TYR A 129 -12.01 -3.43 18.83
CA TYR A 129 -12.16 -4.45 17.79
C TYR A 129 -10.79 -4.81 17.20
N LEU A 130 -9.94 -3.84 16.87
CA LEU A 130 -8.62 -4.11 16.31
C LEU A 130 -7.74 -4.93 17.26
N SER A 131 -7.74 -4.62 18.56
CA SER A 131 -6.92 -5.34 19.55
C SER A 131 -7.27 -6.83 19.66
N LEU A 132 -8.52 -7.21 19.37
CA LEU A 132 -8.95 -8.62 19.38
C LEU A 132 -8.41 -9.43 18.20
N TYR A 133 -8.17 -8.79 17.05
CA TYR A 133 -7.73 -9.46 15.82
C TYR A 133 -6.23 -9.27 15.54
N LEU A 134 -5.52 -8.52 16.38
CA LEU A 134 -4.09 -8.28 16.31
C LEU A 134 -3.29 -9.46 16.87
N SER A 135 -3.27 -10.55 16.11
CA SER A 135 -2.38 -11.70 16.33
C SER A 135 -1.41 -11.88 15.15
N PRO A 136 -0.13 -12.19 15.38
CA PRO A 136 0.84 -12.44 14.32
C PRO A 136 0.49 -13.68 13.48
N THR A 137 -0.24 -14.64 14.06
CA THR A 137 -0.71 -15.84 13.34
C THR A 137 -1.88 -15.56 12.41
N GLN A 138 -2.55 -14.41 12.56
CA GLN A 138 -3.69 -14.05 11.75
C GLN A 138 -3.25 -13.68 10.34
N ARG A 139 -3.98 -14.17 9.33
CA ARG A 139 -3.73 -13.81 7.93
C ARG A 139 -3.95 -12.31 7.73
N LEU A 140 -3.10 -11.66 6.94
CA LEU A 140 -3.15 -10.22 6.66
C LEU A 140 -2.98 -9.29 7.88
N SER A 141 -2.28 -9.76 8.93
CA SER A 141 -1.88 -8.92 10.07
C SER A 141 -1.16 -7.61 9.68
N PRO A 142 -0.33 -7.52 8.61
CA PRO A 142 0.30 -6.25 8.23
C PRO A 142 -0.69 -5.16 7.85
N GLN A 143 -1.76 -5.55 7.13
CA GLN A 143 -2.80 -4.60 6.70
C GLN A 143 -3.65 -4.14 7.88
N LEU A 144 -3.88 -5.01 8.87
CA LEU A 144 -4.59 -4.64 10.10
C LEU A 144 -3.77 -3.67 10.96
N LEU A 145 -2.45 -3.91 11.07
CA LEU A 145 -1.51 -2.99 11.72
C LEU A 145 -1.47 -1.63 11.01
N ALA A 146 -1.42 -1.63 9.67
CA ALA A 146 -1.45 -0.39 8.90
C ALA A 146 -2.77 0.38 9.09
N ALA A 147 -3.91 -0.32 9.17
CA ALA A 147 -5.19 0.28 9.48
C ALA A 147 -5.23 0.86 10.90
N ALA A 148 -4.65 0.16 11.89
CA ALA A 148 -4.53 0.66 13.26
C ALA A 148 -3.71 1.96 13.33
N ALA A 149 -2.56 1.97 12.66
CA ALA A 149 -1.70 3.15 12.55
C ALA A 149 -2.39 4.33 11.88
N THR A 150 -3.13 4.09 10.79
CA THR A 150 -3.84 5.15 10.05
C THR A 150 -5.02 5.74 10.86
N ALA A 151 -5.69 4.90 11.65
CA ALA A 151 -6.81 5.33 12.48
C ALA A 151 -6.36 6.05 13.76
N ALA A 152 -5.12 5.85 14.21
CA ALA A 152 -4.55 6.54 15.35
C ALA A 152 -4.21 7.98 14.98
N HIS A 153 -4.95 8.94 15.54
CA HIS A 153 -4.77 10.37 15.30
C HIS A 153 -4.81 11.14 16.61
N ALA A 154 -4.36 12.39 16.60
CA ALA A 154 -4.14 13.20 17.81
C ALA A 154 -5.41 13.48 18.65
N ALA A 155 -6.61 13.29 18.10
CA ALA A 155 -7.85 13.51 18.85
C ALA A 155 -8.25 12.31 19.72
N VAL A 156 -7.68 11.12 19.48
CA VAL A 156 -8.01 9.90 20.21
C VAL A 156 -7.37 9.93 21.60
N PRO A 157 -8.15 9.71 22.68
CA PRO A 157 -7.59 9.62 24.03
C PRO A 157 -6.58 8.46 24.15
N ALA A 158 -5.47 8.72 24.83
CA ALA A 158 -4.44 7.70 25.07
C ALA A 158 -5.00 6.47 25.80
N ALA A 159 -6.01 6.64 26.67
CA ALA A 159 -6.64 5.54 27.40
C ALA A 159 -7.21 4.45 26.49
N GLU A 160 -7.69 4.80 25.30
CA GLU A 160 -8.25 3.84 24.33
C GLU A 160 -7.16 3.19 23.46
N LEU A 161 -6.06 3.90 23.21
CA LEU A 161 -4.94 3.39 22.42
C LEU A 161 -3.97 2.52 23.24
N LEU A 162 -3.86 2.75 24.54
CA LEU A 162 -3.02 1.95 25.44
C LEU A 162 -3.26 0.44 25.37
N PRO A 163 -4.50 -0.09 25.46
CA PRO A 163 -4.73 -1.53 25.35
C PRO A 163 -4.32 -2.06 23.97
N LEU A 164 -4.59 -1.30 22.90
CA LEU A 164 -4.17 -1.65 21.54
C LEU A 164 -2.65 -1.72 21.42
N LEU A 165 -1.95 -0.70 21.90
CA LEU A 165 -0.48 -0.65 21.87
C LEU A 165 0.14 -1.78 22.69
N LYS A 166 -0.43 -2.08 23.86
CA LYS A 166 -0.02 -3.22 24.68
C LYS A 166 -0.17 -4.53 23.93
N THR A 167 -1.30 -4.77 23.26
CA THR A 167 -1.47 -5.99 22.45
C THR A 167 -0.47 -6.08 21.30
N ILE A 168 -0.10 -4.96 20.68
CA ILE A 168 0.93 -4.95 19.63
C ILE A 168 2.29 -5.30 20.22
N ALA A 169 2.67 -4.71 21.35
CA ALA A 169 3.93 -5.01 22.03
C ALA A 169 4.02 -6.48 22.46
N ASP A 170 3.00 -6.98 23.16
CA ASP A 170 2.96 -8.34 23.69
C ASP A 170 2.95 -9.41 22.58
N ASN A 171 2.33 -9.12 21.43
CA ASN A 171 2.18 -10.11 20.35
C ASN A 171 3.26 -10.03 19.26
N PHE A 172 3.75 -8.83 18.92
CA PHE A 172 4.67 -8.61 17.81
C PHE A 172 6.09 -8.23 18.25
N VAL A 173 6.26 -7.50 19.36
CA VAL A 173 7.57 -6.98 19.82
C VAL A 173 8.11 -7.84 20.96
N THR A 174 8.26 -9.15 20.71
CA THR A 174 8.85 -10.08 21.68
C THR A 174 9.99 -10.86 21.04
N GLU A 175 11.02 -11.18 21.83
CA GLU A 175 12.24 -11.88 21.38
C GLU A 175 11.97 -13.26 20.75
N THR A 176 10.85 -13.88 21.10
CA THR A 176 10.43 -15.20 20.61
C THR A 176 9.79 -15.17 19.22
N ARG A 177 9.55 -13.99 18.64
CA ARG A 177 8.86 -13.84 17.34
C ARG A 177 9.84 -13.78 16.19
N GLY A 178 9.38 -14.18 15.01
CA GLY A 178 10.17 -14.04 13.79
C GLY A 178 10.43 -12.57 13.45
N GLU A 179 11.56 -12.31 12.80
CA GLU A 179 12.02 -10.97 12.44
C GLU A 179 10.96 -10.15 11.67
N GLU A 180 10.21 -10.80 10.78
CA GLU A 180 9.10 -10.16 10.04
C GLU A 180 8.00 -9.63 10.97
N ALA A 181 7.61 -10.37 12.00
CA ALA A 181 6.59 -9.94 12.93
C ALA A 181 7.09 -8.75 13.79
N ILE A 182 8.35 -8.80 14.22
CA ILE A 182 8.97 -7.73 15.01
C ILE A 182 9.06 -6.44 14.19
N THR A 183 9.55 -6.52 12.94
CA THR A 183 9.65 -5.35 12.07
C THR A 183 8.29 -4.73 11.77
N LEU A 184 7.25 -5.54 11.54
CA LEU A 184 5.88 -5.06 11.38
C LEU A 184 5.34 -4.36 12.63
N GLY A 185 5.60 -4.93 13.82
CA GLY A 185 5.22 -4.32 15.09
C GLY A 185 5.88 -2.96 15.29
N LEU A 186 7.20 -2.87 15.05
CA LEU A 186 7.95 -1.61 15.17
C LEU A 186 7.46 -0.54 14.19
N ASN A 187 7.16 -0.92 12.94
CA ASN A 187 6.63 -0.02 11.93
C ASN A 187 5.23 0.50 12.28
N ALA A 188 4.42 -0.30 12.97
CA ALA A 188 3.08 0.10 13.40
C ALA A 188 3.10 1.08 14.57
N VAL A 189 4.08 0.96 15.48
CA VAL A 189 4.25 1.88 16.62
C VAL A 189 4.76 3.25 16.18
N ASN A 190 5.66 3.28 15.19
CA ASN A 190 6.16 4.52 14.58
C ASN A 190 5.66 4.63 13.13
N PRO A 191 4.40 5.05 12.91
CA PRO A 191 3.93 5.29 11.56
C PRO A 191 4.77 6.39 10.91
N LYS A 192 5.35 6.07 9.76
CA LYS A 192 6.08 7.05 8.96
C LYS A 192 5.08 8.10 8.44
N PRO A 193 5.37 9.40 8.57
CA PRO A 193 4.51 10.47 8.05
C PRO A 193 4.44 10.47 6.53
#